data_AF-A0A530LUM0-F1
#
_entry.id   AF-A0A530LUM0-F1
#
_cell.length_a   1.000
_cell.length_b   1.000
_cell.length_c   1.000
_cell.angle_alpha   90.00
_cell.angle_beta   90.00
_cell.angle_gamma   90.00
#
_symmetry.space_group_name_H-M   'P 1'
#
loop_
_entity.id
_entity.type
_entity.pdbx_description
1 polymer ?
#
loop_
_entity_poly.entity_id
_entity_poly.type
_entity_poly.pdbx_seq_one_letter_code
_entity_poly.pdbx_strand_id
1 'polypeptide(L)'
;MMTATTDIATFEAAKRRPGERRRSRIILTLLLSLFLIYSFVPLVYLVLSATKTNGDLFTTFGFGFGTEFNLWQNLSDLLARDNGIFMRWMFNSVLYSTVAGLGA
;
A
#
# COMPACT_ATOMS: atom_id res chain seq x y z
N MET A 1 9.76 64.80 0.36
CA MET A 1 10.51 63.58 -0.03
C MET A 1 11.22 63.03 1.20
N MET A 2 10.68 62.03 1.93
CA MET A 2 11.41 61.12 2.84
C MET A 2 10.44 60.24 3.66
N THR A 3 9.77 59.24 3.06
CA THR A 3 9.14 58.13 3.84
C THR A 3 8.67 57.00 2.91
N ALA A 4 9.59 56.17 2.39
CA ALA A 4 9.20 54.95 1.66
C ALA A 4 10.36 53.94 1.53
N THR A 5 11.15 53.68 2.58
CA THR A 5 12.31 52.76 2.46
C THR A 5 12.51 51.82 3.66
N THR A 6 11.58 51.77 4.62
CA THR A 6 11.78 50.93 5.82
C THR A 6 11.08 49.58 5.75
N ASP A 7 10.18 49.34 4.80
CA ASP A 7 9.31 48.15 4.82
C ASP A 7 9.81 46.97 3.95
N ILE A 8 10.79 47.18 3.08
CA ILE A 8 11.25 46.15 2.13
C ILE A 8 12.30 45.19 2.72
N ALA A 9 12.93 45.55 3.84
CA ALA A 9 13.96 44.72 4.48
C ALA A 9 13.39 43.60 5.37
N THR A 10 12.13 43.70 5.78
CA THR A 10 11.45 42.72 6.65
C THR A 10 10.94 41.49 5.91
N PHE A 11 10.82 41.56 4.57
CA PHE A 11 10.34 40.43 3.74
C PHE A 11 11.45 39.45 3.31
N GLU A 12 12.73 39.77 3.52
CA GLU A 12 13.83 39.07 2.83
C GLU A 12 14.43 37.84 3.53
N ALA A 13 14.17 37.58 4.82
CA ALA A 13 15.06 36.66 5.56
C ALA A 13 14.38 35.65 6.50
N ALA A 14 13.24 35.07 6.10
CA ALA A 14 12.94 33.69 6.51
C ALA A 14 13.85 32.71 5.74
N LYS A 15 15.18 32.90 5.86
CA LYS A 15 16.21 32.03 5.32
C LYS A 15 16.13 30.71 6.09
N ARG A 16 15.19 29.83 5.71
CA ARG A 16 15.01 28.48 6.28
C ARG A 16 16.40 27.88 6.49
N ARG A 17 16.78 27.67 7.75
CA ARG A 17 18.16 27.35 8.10
C ARG A 17 18.53 26.04 7.38
N PRO A 18 19.75 25.86 6.86
CA PRO A 18 20.14 24.63 6.15
C PRO A 18 19.80 23.35 6.94
N GLY A 19 19.89 23.41 8.28
CA GLY A 19 19.49 22.35 9.19
C GLY A 19 17.98 22.02 9.23
N GLU A 20 17.08 23.00 9.06
CA GLU A 20 15.63 22.75 9.01
C GLU A 20 15.23 22.01 7.73
N ARG A 21 15.88 22.32 6.60
CA ARG A 21 15.65 21.61 5.33
C ARG A 21 16.08 20.14 5.43
N ARG A 22 17.23 19.86 6.07
CA ARG A 22 17.71 18.49 6.28
C ARG A 22 16.82 17.70 7.26
N ARG A 23 16.44 18.31 8.38
CA ARG A 23 15.53 17.70 9.38
C ARG A 23 14.16 17.40 8.77
N SER A 24 13.58 18.33 8.02
CA SER A 24 12.29 18.14 7.34
C SER A 24 12.36 16.99 6.33
N ARG A 25 13.43 16.89 5.52
CA ARG A 25 13.62 15.76 4.60
C ARG A 25 13.70 14.41 5.33
N ILE A 26 14.49 14.31 6.41
CA ILE A 26 14.61 13.06 7.18
C ILE A 26 13.25 12.65 7.76
N ILE A 27 12.51 13.60 8.35
CA ILE A 27 11.18 13.33 8.90
C ILE A 27 10.23 12.85 7.79
N LEU A 28 10.19 13.53 6.64
CA LEU A 28 9.36 13.12 5.50
C LEU A 28 9.75 11.73 4.99
N THR A 29 11.04 11.43 4.86
CA THR A 29 11.50 10.09 4.46
C THR A 29 11.05 9.04 5.46
N LEU A 30 11.23 9.26 6.77
CA LEU A 30 10.78 8.31 7.79
C LEU A 30 9.26 8.12 7.77
N LEU A 31 8.48 9.19 7.60
CA LEU A 31 7.03 9.10 7.50
C LEU A 31 6.58 8.33 6.25
N LEU A 32 7.20 8.62 5.10
CA LEU A 32 6.92 7.90 3.85
C LEU A 32 7.35 6.42 3.95
N SER A 33 8.48 6.13 4.57
CA SER A 33 8.92 4.75 4.83
C SER A 33 7.97 4.03 5.77
N LEU A 34 7.49 4.68 6.83
CA LEU A 34 6.49 4.10 7.73
C LEU A 34 5.18 3.82 6.99
N PHE A 35 4.73 4.76 6.17
CA PHE A 35 3.53 4.59 5.33
C PHE A 35 3.70 3.43 4.35
N LEU A 36 4.87 3.31 3.71
CA LEU A 36 5.19 2.21 2.82
C LEU A 36 5.14 0.87 3.56
N ILE A 37 5.82 0.76 4.69
CA ILE A 37 5.81 -0.47 5.51
C ILE A 37 4.38 -0.82 5.90
N TYR A 38 3.62 0.16 6.40
CA TYR A 38 2.23 -0.02 6.79
C TYR A 38 1.35 -0.53 5.63
N SER A 39 1.56 -0.02 4.41
CA SER A 39 0.86 -0.50 3.21
C SER A 39 1.18 -1.96 2.87
N PHE A 40 2.35 -2.46 3.25
CA PHE A 40 2.79 -3.83 2.96
C PHE A 40 2.35 -4.84 4.04
N VAL A 41 2.15 -4.40 5.27
CA VAL A 41 1.64 -5.25 6.37
C VAL A 41 0.41 -6.09 5.96
N PRO A 42 -0.67 -5.53 5.36
CA PRO A 42 -1.82 -6.34 4.95
C PRO A 42 -1.50 -7.32 3.82
N LEU A 43 -0.55 -7.02 2.94
CA LEU A 43 -0.11 -7.93 1.88
C LEU A 43 0.63 -9.15 2.47
N VAL A 44 1.51 -8.91 3.46
CA VAL A 44 2.21 -9.99 4.18
C VAL A 44 1.19 -10.89 4.88
N TYR A 45 0.20 -10.31 5.54
CA TYR A 45 -0.89 -11.07 6.16
C TYR A 45 -1.65 -11.92 5.15
N LEU A 46 -1.98 -11.36 3.97
CA LEU A 46 -2.70 -12.07 2.92
C LEU A 46 -1.89 -13.26 2.39
N VAL A 47 -0.61 -13.08 2.12
CA VAL A 47 0.28 -14.15 1.63
C VAL A 47 0.36 -15.29 2.64
N LEU A 48 0.55 -14.99 3.93
CA LEU A 48 0.58 -16.00 4.97
C LEU A 48 -0.78 -16.71 5.12
N SER A 49 -1.87 -15.94 5.10
CA SER A 49 -3.24 -16.48 5.22
C SER A 49 -3.60 -17.40 4.05
N ALA A 50 -3.13 -17.11 2.84
CA ALA A 50 -3.34 -17.97 1.67
C ALA A 50 -2.69 -19.36 1.80
N THR A 51 -1.69 -19.51 2.68
CA THR A 51 -1.03 -20.80 2.97
C THR A 51 -1.75 -21.62 4.05
N LYS A 52 -2.71 -21.02 4.76
CA LYS A 52 -3.39 -21.64 5.90
C LYS A 52 -4.67 -22.36 5.48
N THR A 53 -5.11 -23.30 6.32
CA THR A 53 -6.47 -23.86 6.21
C THR A 53 -7.50 -22.85 6.75
N ASN A 54 -8.79 -23.04 6.42
CA ASN A 54 -9.87 -22.20 6.94
C ASN A 54 -9.93 -22.19 8.49
N GLY A 55 -9.61 -23.32 9.14
CA GLY A 55 -9.55 -23.39 10.60
C GLY A 55 -8.37 -22.61 11.17
N ASP A 56 -7.18 -22.76 10.56
CA ASP A 56 -5.96 -22.08 11.00
C ASP A 56 -6.05 -20.55 10.94
N LEU A 57 -6.92 -19.99 10.09
CA LEU A 57 -7.16 -18.54 10.01
C LEU A 57 -7.65 -17.94 11.34
N PHE A 58 -8.38 -18.73 12.14
CA PHE A 58 -8.99 -18.27 13.40
C PHE A 58 -8.30 -18.82 14.65
N THR A 59 -7.47 -19.86 14.52
CA THR A 59 -6.82 -20.52 15.66
C THR A 59 -5.33 -20.21 15.81
N THR A 60 -4.68 -19.67 14.77
CA THR A 60 -3.22 -19.42 14.75
C THR A 60 -2.88 -17.93 14.77
N PHE A 61 -1.61 -17.61 15.08
CA PHE A 61 -1.13 -16.23 15.06
C PHE A 61 -1.25 -15.60 13.66
N GLY A 62 -1.80 -14.38 13.57
CA GLY A 62 -2.14 -13.73 12.30
C GLY A 62 -0.97 -13.56 11.33
N PHE A 63 0.22 -13.21 11.81
CA PHE A 63 1.44 -13.08 10.99
C PHE A 63 2.35 -14.31 11.07
N GLY A 64 1.87 -15.42 11.62
CA GLY A 64 2.57 -16.70 11.63
C GLY A 64 2.06 -17.62 10.53
N PHE A 65 2.78 -18.74 10.32
CA PHE A 65 2.27 -19.84 9.51
C PHE A 65 1.19 -20.63 10.25
N GLY A 66 0.35 -21.34 9.49
CA GLY A 66 -0.62 -22.27 10.05
C GLY A 66 0.06 -23.55 10.52
N THR A 67 -0.75 -24.50 10.99
CA THR A 67 -0.26 -25.83 11.38
C THR A 67 0.26 -26.60 10.16
N GLU A 68 -0.35 -26.36 9.00
CA GLU A 68 -0.01 -26.98 7.72
C GLU A 68 0.15 -25.94 6.59
N PHE A 69 0.85 -26.32 5.52
CA PHE A 69 1.02 -25.50 4.31
C PHE A 69 0.11 -25.99 3.18
N ASN A 70 -0.97 -25.25 2.90
CA ASN A 70 -2.06 -25.65 2.01
C ASN A 70 -2.25 -24.74 0.77
N LEU A 71 -1.20 -24.06 0.32
CA LEU A 71 -1.31 -23.07 -0.77
C LEU A 71 -1.87 -23.64 -2.08
N TRP A 72 -1.36 -24.79 -2.53
CA TRP A 72 -1.81 -25.39 -3.80
C TRP A 72 -3.23 -25.96 -3.73
N GLN A 73 -3.59 -26.56 -2.62
CA GLN A 73 -4.96 -27.04 -2.42
C GLN A 73 -5.94 -25.86 -2.43
N ASN A 74 -5.63 -24.81 -1.67
CA ASN A 74 -6.44 -23.58 -1.63
C ASN A 74 -6.62 -22.95 -3.02
N LEU A 75 -5.55 -22.92 -3.83
CA LEU A 75 -5.65 -22.39 -5.20
C LEU A 75 -6.47 -23.30 -6.10
N SER A 76 -6.27 -24.62 -6.05
CA SER A 76 -7.06 -25.59 -6.81
C SER A 76 -8.55 -25.48 -6.49
N ASP A 77 -8.90 -25.40 -5.21
CA ASP A 77 -10.29 -25.27 -4.76
C ASP A 77 -10.93 -23.95 -5.21
N LEU A 78 -10.15 -22.86 -5.17
CA LEU A 78 -10.59 -21.55 -5.65
C LEU A 78 -10.82 -21.53 -7.17
N LEU A 79 -9.94 -22.18 -7.94
CA LEU A 79 -10.05 -22.26 -9.39
C LEU A 79 -11.11 -23.26 -9.86
N ALA A 80 -11.38 -24.32 -9.10
CA ALA A 80 -12.44 -25.28 -9.39
C ALA A 80 -13.83 -24.83 -8.91
N ARG A 81 -13.89 -23.74 -8.13
CA ARG A 81 -15.12 -23.25 -7.50
C ARG A 81 -16.24 -23.05 -8.50
N ASP A 82 -17.38 -23.69 -8.25
CA ASP A 82 -18.62 -23.59 -9.04
C ASP A 82 -18.37 -23.73 -10.55
N ASN A 83 -17.70 -24.82 -10.96
CA ASN A 83 -17.27 -25.10 -12.33
C ASN A 83 -16.32 -24.03 -12.91
N GLY A 84 -15.46 -23.47 -12.07
CA GLY A 84 -14.48 -22.45 -12.47
C GLY A 84 -15.08 -21.06 -12.70
N ILE A 85 -16.16 -20.72 -11.99
CA ILE A 85 -16.81 -19.41 -12.11
C ILE A 85 -15.84 -18.25 -11.79
N PHE A 86 -14.91 -18.49 -10.86
CA PHE A 86 -13.91 -17.50 -10.47
C PHE A 86 -13.07 -17.02 -11.68
N MET A 87 -12.62 -17.93 -12.54
CA MET A 87 -11.87 -17.58 -13.75
C MET A 87 -12.71 -16.74 -14.71
N ARG A 88 -14.01 -17.01 -14.80
CA ARG A 88 -14.92 -16.20 -15.62
C ARG A 88 -15.06 -14.78 -15.09
N TRP A 89 -15.16 -14.59 -13.77
CA TRP A 89 -15.17 -13.27 -13.16
C TRP A 89 -13.84 -12.52 -13.36
N MET A 90 -12.71 -13.23 -13.22
CA MET A 90 -11.39 -12.65 -13.46
C MET A 90 -11.25 -12.18 -14.90
N PHE A 91 -11.65 -13.01 -15.87
CA PHE A 91 -11.65 -12.64 -17.28
C PHE A 91 -12.54 -11.43 -17.57
N ASN A 92 -13.76 -11.40 -17.04
CA ASN A 92 -14.67 -10.27 -17.20
C ASN A 92 -14.06 -8.97 -16.64
N SER A 93 -13.43 -9.03 -15.47
CA SER A 93 -12.79 -7.86 -14.83
C SER A 93 -11.66 -7.29 -15.68
N VAL A 94 -10.82 -8.17 -16.27
CA VAL A 94 -9.74 -7.77 -17.18
C VAL A 94 -10.31 -7.18 -18.47
N LEU A 95 -11.32 -7.83 -19.05
CA LEU A 95 -11.98 -7.35 -20.25
C LEU A 95 -12.56 -5.94 -20.04
N TYR A 96 -13.35 -5.76 -18.98
CA TYR A 96 -14.02 -4.49 -18.70
C TYR A 96 -13.03 -3.37 -18.39
N SER A 97 -12.00 -3.64 -17.58
CA SER A 97 -10.98 -2.62 -17.27
C SER A 97 -10.15 -2.24 -18.50
N THR A 98 -9.81 -3.20 -19.36
CA THR A 98 -9.08 -2.94 -20.61
C THR A 98 -9.93 -2.15 -21.60
N VAL A 99 -11.18 -2.55 -21.82
CA VAL A 99 -12.09 -1.83 -22.72
C VAL A 99 -12.36 -0.42 -22.20
N ALA A 100 -12.59 -0.25 -20.90
CA ALA A 100 -12.77 1.07 -20.29
C ALA A 100 -11.50 1.94 -20.40
N GLY A 101 -10.32 1.36 -20.16
CA GLY A 101 -9.05 2.08 -20.21
C GLY A 101 -8.63 2.48 -21.64
N LEU A 102 -8.92 1.66 -22.65
CA LEU A 102 -8.67 1.99 -24.05
C LEU A 102 -9.70 2.96 -24.64
N GLY A 103 -10.90 3.01 -24.06
CA GLY A 103 -11.96 3.92 -24.47
C GLY A 103 -11.91 5.32 -23.82
N ALA A 104 -10.99 5.56 -22.89
CA ALA A 104 -10.78 6.84 -22.19
C ALA A 104 -9.66 7.66 -22.85
#